data_AF-A0A5C6ZIN6-F1
#
_entry.id   AF-A0A5C6ZIN6-F1
#
_cell.length_a   1.000
_cell.length_b   1.000
_cell.length_c   1.000
_cell.angle_alpha   90.00
_cell.angle_beta   90.00
_cell.angle_gamma   90.00
#
_symmetry.space_group_name_H-M   'P 1'
#
loop_
_entity.id
_entity.type
_entity.pdbx_description
1 polymer ?
#
loop_
_entity_poly.entity_id
_entity_poly.type
_entity_poly.pdbx_seq_one_letter_code
_entity_poly.pdbx_strand_id
1 'polypeptide(L)' 'MNLLDFVIEKFGNQSAKQLVNYTHRENSPWHKTAIEHSVLGLLDNEAINNTELVIDKSSLIQHDARKKLVYNDFVEAN' A
#
# COMPACT_ATOMS: atom_id res chain seq x y z
N MET A 1 20.39 9.01 -9.91
CA MET A 1 19.47 7.86 -9.91
C MET A 1 18.07 8.40 -9.68
N ASN A 2 17.20 8.28 -10.67
CA ASN A 2 15.82 8.75 -10.55
C ASN A 2 14.95 7.67 -9.88
N LEU A 3 13.69 8.00 -9.54
CA LEU A 3 12.78 7.05 -8.90
C LEU A 3 12.51 5.80 -9.75
N LEU A 4 12.38 5.97 -11.07
CA LEU A 4 12.10 4.87 -11.98
C LEU A 4 13.27 3.89 -12.05
N ASP A 5 14.52 4.39 -12.09
CA ASP A 5 15.73 3.57 -12.08
C ASP A 5 15.75 2.66 -10.84
N PHE A 6 15.44 3.23 -9.67
CA PHE A 6 15.35 2.48 -8.42
C PHE A 6 14.25 1.41 -8.46
N VAL A 7 13.09 1.74 -9.02
CA VAL A 7 11.97 0.79 -9.12
C VAL A 7 12.35 -0.38 -10.03
N ILE A 8 12.97 -0.10 -11.19
CA ILE A 8 13.43 -1.13 -12.12
C ILE A 8 14.50 -2.01 -11.46
N GLU A 9 15.52 -1.42 -10.85
CA GLU A 9 16.60 -2.15 -10.18
C GLU A 9 16.06 -3.06 -9.07
N LYS A 10 15.14 -2.55 -8.24
CA LYS A 10 14.65 -3.26 -7.06
C LYS A 10 13.56 -4.28 -7.35
N PHE A 11 12.70 -4.02 -8.34
CA PHE A 11 11.47 -4.78 -8.57
C PHE A 11 11.32 -5.32 -9.99
N GLY A 12 12.14 -4.90 -10.95
CA GLY A 12 11.97 -5.22 -12.37
C GLY A 12 12.08 -6.70 -12.73
N ASN A 13 12.74 -7.50 -11.90
CA ASN A 13 12.87 -8.96 -12.09
C ASN A 13 11.89 -9.78 -11.23
N GLN A 14 10.93 -9.13 -10.55
CA GLN A 14 9.95 -9.83 -9.72
C GLN A 14 8.72 -10.24 -10.54
N SER A 15 8.23 -11.45 -10.30
CA SER A 15 6.94 -11.89 -10.83
C SER A 15 5.79 -11.11 -10.20
N ALA A 16 4.63 -11.10 -10.88
CA ALA A 16 3.42 -10.49 -10.36
C ALA A 16 3.06 -11.01 -8.95
N LYS A 17 3.19 -12.32 -8.71
CA LYS A 17 2.95 -12.93 -7.40
C LYS A 17 3.90 -12.40 -6.32
N GLN A 18 5.18 -12.18 -6.64
CA GLN A 18 6.13 -11.61 -5.70
C GLN A 18 5.81 -10.15 -5.38
N LEU A 19 5.40 -9.36 -6.37
CA LEU A 19 4.98 -7.98 -6.18
C LEU A 19 3.73 -7.90 -5.29
N VAL A 20 2.72 -8.74 -5.55
CA VAL A 20 1.51 -8.86 -4.73
C VAL A 20 1.88 -9.20 -3.29
N ASN A 21 2.69 -10.24 -3.08
CA ASN A 21 3.13 -10.62 -1.73
C ASN A 21 3.90 -9.49 -1.03
N TYR A 22 4.71 -8.73 -1.77
CA TYR A 22 5.45 -7.59 -1.21
C TYR A 22 4.51 -6.46 -0.75
N THR A 23 3.48 -6.16 -1.54
CA THR A 23 2.49 -5.12 -1.23
C THR A 23 1.49 -5.57 -0.16
N HIS A 24 1.18 -6.86 -0.08
CA HIS A 24 0.18 -7.43 0.84
C HIS A 24 0.80 -8.01 2.12
N ARG A 25 2.13 -7.85 2.32
CA ARG A 25 2.82 -8.35 3.51
C ARG A 25 2.14 -7.92 4.81
N GLU A 26 2.29 -8.73 5.86
CA GLU A 26 1.79 -8.42 7.19
C GLU A 26 2.19 -7.00 7.63
N ASN A 27 1.26 -6.31 8.27
CA ASN A 27 1.40 -4.93 8.74
C ASN A 27 1.60 -3.87 7.64
N SER A 28 1.54 -4.23 6.35
CA SER A 28 1.43 -3.24 5.26
C SER A 28 0.13 -2.45 5.39
N PRO A 29 0.05 -1.23 4.82
CA PRO A 29 -1.19 -0.47 4.77
C PRO A 29 -2.35 -1.25 4.13
N TRP A 30 -2.06 -2.02 3.07
CA TRP A 30 -3.05 -2.89 2.42
C TRP A 30 -3.59 -3.94 3.41
N HIS A 31 -2.69 -4.68 4.06
CA HIS A 31 -3.05 -5.76 4.99
C HIS A 31 -3.83 -5.22 6.20
N LYS A 32 -3.42 -4.06 6.74
CA LYS A 32 -4.13 -3.40 7.84
C LYS A 32 -5.54 -2.99 7.42
N THR A 33 -5.68 -2.35 6.27
CA THR A 33 -6.99 -1.95 5.73
C THR A 33 -7.89 -3.18 5.54
N ALA A 34 -7.36 -4.27 4.99
CA ALA A 34 -8.12 -5.51 4.80
C ALA A 34 -8.58 -6.15 6.12
N ILE A 35 -7.76 -6.09 7.17
CA ILE A 35 -8.12 -6.56 8.51
C ILE A 35 -9.17 -5.67 9.16
N GLU A 36 -8.95 -4.35 9.15
CA GLU A 36 -9.84 -3.37 9.78
C GLU A 36 -11.27 -3.45 9.23
N HIS A 37 -11.40 -3.79 7.94
CA HIS A 37 -12.68 -3.98 7.27
C HIS A 37 -13.16 -5.44 7.21
N SER A 38 -12.47 -6.38 7.87
CA SER A 38 -12.84 -7.81 7.93
C SER A 38 -12.94 -8.51 6.56
N VAL A 39 -12.17 -8.05 5.57
CA VAL A 39 -12.18 -8.60 4.19
C VAL A 39 -10.95 -9.43 3.84
N LEU A 40 -9.91 -9.44 4.69
CA LEU A 40 -8.65 -10.16 4.41
C LEU A 40 -8.90 -11.64 4.04
N GLY A 41 -9.68 -12.37 4.83
CA GLY A 41 -9.97 -13.78 4.55
C GLY A 41 -10.78 -14.01 3.27
N LEU A 42 -11.57 -13.02 2.82
CA LEU A 42 -12.28 -13.11 1.54
C LEU A 42 -11.34 -12.90 0.36
N LEU A 43 -10.37 -12.00 0.51
CA LEU A 43 -9.35 -11.71 -0.50
C LEU A 43 -8.35 -12.88 -0.62
N ASP A 44 -7.88 -13.42 0.51
CA ASP A 44 -6.91 -14.52 0.54
C ASP A 44 -7.47 -15.85 -0.02
N ASN A 45 -8.77 -16.08 0.19
CA ASN A 45 -9.47 -17.24 -0.37
C ASN A 45 -10.06 -16.95 -1.77
N GLU A 46 -9.75 -15.79 -2.36
CA GLU A 46 -10.22 -15.37 -3.68
C GLU A 46 -11.76 -15.33 -3.84
N ALA A 47 -12.50 -15.25 -2.72
CA ALA A 47 -13.96 -15.10 -2.72
C ALA A 47 -14.38 -13.72 -3.26
N ILE A 48 -13.52 -12.72 -3.07
CA ILE A 48 -13.55 -11.43 -3.75
C ILE A 48 -12.14 -11.14 -4.30
N ASN A 49 -12.06 -10.38 -5.39
CA ASN A 49 -10.78 -10.05 -6.04
C ASN A 49 -10.34 -8.59 -5.87
N ASN A 50 -11.25 -7.73 -5.39
CA ASN A 50 -10.98 -6.30 -5.16
C ASN A 50 -11.93 -5.74 -4.10
N THR A 51 -11.65 -4.50 -3.68
CA THR A 51 -12.50 -3.69 -2.82
C THR A 51 -12.31 -2.22 -3.17
N GLU A 52 -13.35 -1.40 -2.96
CA GLU A 52 -13.26 0.06 -3.08
C GLU A 52 -12.75 0.75 -1.80
N LEU A 53 -12.09 -0.01 -0.91
CA LEU A 53 -11.58 0.51 0.35
C LEU A 53 -10.37 1.42 0.13
N VAL A 54 -10.41 2.60 0.74
CA VAL A 54 -9.30 3.55 0.71
C VAL A 54 -8.21 3.11 1.68
N ILE A 55 -6.99 2.95 1.18
CA ILE A 55 -5.82 2.59 1.99
C ILE A 55 -5.22 3.86 2.61
N ASP A 56 -5.17 3.92 3.95
CA ASP A 56 -4.49 5.01 4.66
C ASP A 56 -2.96 4.90 4.55
N LYS A 57 -2.40 5.74 3.68
CA LYS A 57 -0.94 5.85 3.46
C LYS A 57 -0.26 6.77 4.47
N SER A 58 -1.00 7.56 5.24
CA SER A 58 -0.44 8.48 6.24
C SER A 58 0.34 7.74 7.33
N SER A 59 -0.09 6.51 7.64
CA SER A 59 0.58 5.57 8.56
C SER A 59 2.06 5.32 8.23
N LEU A 60 2.47 5.40 6.95
CA LEU A 60 3.85 5.20 6.51
C LEU A 60 4.78 6.37 6.87
N ILE A 61 4.21 7.56 7.04
CA ILE A 61 4.94 8.82 7.23
C ILE A 61 4.57 9.52 8.55
N GLN A 62 3.80 8.85 9.41
CA GLN A 62 3.32 9.40 10.68
C GLN A 62 4.44 9.89 11.61
N HIS A 63 5.65 9.36 11.44
CA HIS A 63 6.84 9.71 12.21
C HIS A 63 7.58 10.95 11.68
N ASP A 64 7.20 11.44 10.50
CA ASP A 64 7.84 12.57 9.82
C ASP A 64 6.81 13.70 9.66
N ALA A 65 6.86 14.66 10.59
CA ALA A 65 5.88 15.76 10.66
C ALA A 65 5.81 16.57 9.36
N ARG A 66 6.95 16.77 8.69
CA ARG A 66 7.01 17.51 7.43
C ARG A 66 6.30 16.73 6.31
N LYS A 67 6.60 15.44 6.16
CA LYS A 67 5.94 14.61 5.13
C LYS A 67 4.45 14.50 5.39
N LYS A 68 4.05 14.36 6.65
CA LYS A 68 2.64 14.31 7.03
C LYS A 68 1.89 15.58 6.65
N LEU A 69 2.47 16.75 6.88
CA LEU A 69 1.89 18.04 6.48
C LEU A 69 1.69 18.10 4.96
N VAL A 70 2.73 17.80 4.17
CA VAL A 70 2.63 17.80 2.70
C VAL A 70 1.57 16.81 2.19
N TYR A 71 1.45 15.64 2.83
CA TYR A 71 0.44 14.66 2.45
C TYR A 71 -0.98 15.11 2.78
N ASN A 72 -1.17 15.73 3.95
CA ASN A 72 -2.47 16.26 4.35
C ASN A 72 -2.91 17.40 3.41
N ASP A 73 -2.01 18.33 3.06
CA ASP A 73 -2.29 19.39 2.10
C ASP A 73 -2.76 18.83 0.74
N PHE A 74 -2.17 17.71 0.30
CA PHE A 74 -2.59 17.02 -0.92
C PHE A 74 -3.98 16.38 -0.80
N VAL A 75 -4.28 15.76 0.34
CA VAL A 75 -5.59 15.13 0.59
C VAL A 75 -6.69 16.18 0.69
N GLU A 76 -6.43 17.34 1.30
CA GLU A 76 -7.44 18.42 1.38
C GLU A 76 -7.73 19.08 0.02
N ALA A 77 -6.79 18.99 -0.93
CA ALA A 77 -6.93 19.55 -2.27
C ALA A 77 -7.68 18.64 -3.27
N ASN A 78 -8.02 17.40 -2.91
CA ASN A 78 -8.67 16.39 -3.79
C ASN A 78 -9.87 15.72 -3.12
#